data_AF-A0A7V6PFN2-F1
#
_entry.id   AF-A0A7V6PFN2-F1
#
_cell.length_a   1.000
_cell.length_b   1.000
_cell.length_c   1.000
_cell.angle_alpha   90.00
_cell.angle_beta   90.00
_cell.angle_gamma   90.00
#
_symmetry.space_group_name_H-M   'P 1'
#
loop_
_entity.id
_entity.type
_entity.pdbx_description
1 polymer ?
#
loop_
_entity_poly.entity_id
_entity_poly.type
_entity_poly.pdbx_seq_one_letter_code
_entity_poly.pdbx_strand_id
1 'polypeptide(L)'
;MKAKDYIWPVVGICAVGISVWLLYRELRSISLDDVLDSFYAIRTYHWILAAGSTLLAYSSLAGYDRIALLHLKRKISWLFIALCSFTTYALSHNIGASVVSGAVVRYRAYSSQGMPGSEIAVLIAFCSFTFILGVIITSSVVLLLEPHILMRFNEELTPTVSIVIALLMLAFVLVYVFGSWLGLRPLKIGSFRLEYPRMSVVVQQLIVAPLELIGAAGIIYFALPEAGN
;
A
#
# COMPACT_ATOMS: atom_id res chain seq x y z
N MET A 1 -8.82 -27.95 21.61
CA MET A 1 -8.86 -26.72 20.77
C MET A 1 -8.77 -25.53 21.72
N LYS A 2 -7.82 -24.62 21.53
CA LYS A 2 -7.50 -23.60 22.56
C LYS A 2 -8.35 -22.35 22.27
N ALA A 3 -8.95 -21.74 23.28
CA ALA A 3 -9.75 -20.51 23.15
C ALA A 3 -9.02 -19.37 22.40
N LYS A 4 -7.68 -19.40 22.39
CA LYS A 4 -6.80 -18.50 21.61
C LYS A 4 -7.03 -18.56 20.10
N ASP A 5 -7.49 -19.69 19.57
CA ASP A 5 -7.70 -19.90 18.13
C ASP A 5 -8.93 -19.13 17.61
N TYR A 6 -9.84 -18.71 18.51
CA TYR A 6 -11.08 -17.99 18.16
C TYR A 6 -10.98 -16.47 18.29
N ILE A 7 -9.91 -15.93 18.91
CA ILE A 7 -9.77 -14.49 19.14
C ILE A 7 -9.80 -13.73 17.80
N TRP A 8 -9.00 -14.15 16.82
CA TRP A 8 -8.93 -13.49 15.52
C TRP A 8 -10.22 -13.60 14.69
N PRO A 9 -10.87 -14.78 14.58
CA PRO A 9 -12.20 -14.87 13.98
C PRO A 9 -13.23 -13.94 14.64
N VAL A 10 -13.28 -13.89 15.97
CA VAL A 10 -14.22 -13.02 16.69
C VAL A 10 -13.94 -11.55 16.40
N VAL A 11 -12.68 -11.11 16.48
CA VAL A 11 -12.29 -9.73 16.12
C VAL A 11 -12.68 -9.40 14.67
N GLY A 12 -12.42 -10.32 13.73
CA GLY A 12 -12.79 -10.16 12.33
C GLY A 12 -14.31 -10.02 12.13
N ILE A 13 -15.10 -10.89 12.77
CA ILE A 13 -16.57 -10.83 12.70
C ILE A 13 -17.09 -9.54 13.34
N CYS A 14 -16.56 -9.13 14.48
CA CYS A 14 -16.91 -7.86 15.12
C CYS A 14 -16.59 -6.67 14.23
N ALA A 15 -15.40 -6.64 13.61
CA ALA A 15 -15.02 -5.58 12.67
C ALA A 15 -15.97 -5.52 11.47
N VAL A 16 -16.30 -6.68 10.87
CA VAL A 16 -17.30 -6.75 9.77
C VAL A 16 -18.66 -6.24 10.24
N GLY A 17 -19.14 -6.67 11.41
CA GLY A 17 -20.41 -6.22 11.97
C GLY A 17 -20.45 -4.70 12.20
N ILE A 18 -19.38 -4.12 12.75
CA ILE A 18 -19.24 -2.67 12.93
C ILE A 18 -19.23 -1.95 11.59
N SER A 19 -18.46 -2.44 10.61
CA SER A 19 -18.40 -1.83 9.28
C SER A 19 -19.75 -1.87 8.55
N VAL A 20 -20.47 -3.00 8.61
CA VAL A 20 -21.83 -3.12 8.03
C VAL A 20 -22.80 -2.19 8.74
N TRP A 21 -22.74 -2.10 10.07
CA TRP A 21 -23.59 -1.20 10.83
C TRP A 21 -23.33 0.28 10.48
N LEU A 22 -22.05 0.68 10.36
CA LEU A 22 -21.66 2.03 10.00
C LEU A 22 -22.09 2.37 8.56
N LEU A 23 -21.84 1.47 7.61
CA LEU A 23 -22.31 1.62 6.24
C LEU A 23 -23.83 1.71 6.16
N TYR A 24 -24.57 0.85 6.86
CA TYR A 24 -26.03 0.94 6.88
C TYR A 24 -26.52 2.27 7.45
N ARG A 25 -25.88 2.77 8.52
CA ARG A 25 -26.23 4.06 9.13
C ARG A 25 -26.03 5.24 8.16
N GLU A 26 -24.96 5.24 7.39
CA GLU A 26 -24.65 6.31 6.42
C GLU A 26 -25.44 6.17 5.11
N LEU A 27 -25.62 4.95 4.60
CA LEU A 27 -26.31 4.71 3.32
C LEU A 27 -27.84 4.67 3.42
N ARG A 28 -28.44 4.47 4.59
CA ARG A 28 -29.91 4.34 4.71
C ARG A 28 -30.70 5.55 4.20
N SER A 29 -30.06 6.73 4.11
CA SER A 29 -30.65 7.96 3.59
C SER A 29 -30.37 8.20 2.10
N ILE A 30 -29.62 7.32 1.44
CA ILE A 30 -29.24 7.43 0.03
C ILE A 30 -30.09 6.42 -0.77
N SER A 31 -30.84 6.90 -1.76
CA SER A 31 -31.60 6.01 -2.64
C SER A 31 -30.69 5.38 -3.72
N LEU A 32 -31.14 4.28 -4.33
CA LEU A 32 -30.40 3.68 -5.45
C LEU A 32 -30.34 4.63 -6.66
N ASP A 33 -31.38 5.45 -6.86
CA ASP A 33 -31.42 6.45 -7.91
C ASP A 33 -30.34 7.52 -7.69
N ASP A 34 -30.15 7.99 -6.45
CA ASP A 34 -29.08 8.94 -6.11
C ASP A 34 -27.67 8.37 -6.42
N VAL A 35 -27.47 7.06 -6.20
CA VAL A 35 -26.21 6.37 -6.53
C VAL A 35 -26.00 6.32 -8.05
N LEU A 36 -27.04 5.98 -8.81
CA LEU A 36 -26.96 5.95 -10.28
C LEU A 36 -26.73 7.34 -10.86
N ASP A 37 -27.43 8.35 -10.37
CA ASP A 37 -27.26 9.75 -10.75
C ASP A 37 -25.83 10.23 -10.45
N SER A 38 -25.25 9.79 -9.33
CA SER A 38 -23.85 10.05 -8.99
C SER A 38 -22.88 9.46 -10.02
N PHE A 39 -23.14 8.26 -10.56
CA PHE A 39 -22.32 7.70 -11.64
C PHE A 39 -22.46 8.50 -12.95
N TYR A 40 -23.67 8.95 -13.29
CA TYR A 40 -23.90 9.79 -14.48
C TYR A 40 -23.28 11.19 -14.36
N ALA A 41 -23.11 11.69 -13.14
CA ALA A 41 -22.44 12.97 -12.88
C ALA A 41 -20.93 12.92 -13.16
N ILE A 42 -20.31 11.73 -13.20
CA ILE A 42 -18.87 11.60 -13.48
C ILE A 42 -18.61 11.81 -14.97
N ARG A 43 -17.92 12.91 -15.30
CA ARG A 43 -17.51 13.24 -16.68
C ARG A 43 -16.62 12.12 -17.27
N THR A 44 -16.78 11.80 -18.56
CA THR A 44 -15.98 10.76 -19.24
C THR A 44 -14.47 10.94 -19.10
N TYR A 45 -13.98 12.19 -19.09
CA TYR A 45 -12.57 12.48 -18.88
C TYR A 45 -12.05 12.00 -17.51
N HIS A 46 -12.88 12.10 -16.47
CA HIS A 46 -12.54 11.60 -15.13
C HIS A 46 -12.44 10.07 -15.09
N TRP A 47 -13.29 9.35 -15.84
CA TRP A 47 -13.16 7.90 -15.99
C TRP A 47 -11.83 7.50 -16.64
N ILE A 48 -11.39 8.25 -17.66
CA ILE A 48 -10.09 8.01 -18.31
C ILE A 48 -8.95 8.26 -17.32
N LEU A 49 -9.04 9.32 -16.51
CA LEU A 49 -8.03 9.62 -15.48
C LEU A 49 -8.02 8.57 -14.36
N ALA A 50 -9.18 8.08 -13.91
CA ALA A 50 -9.27 7.00 -12.94
C ALA A 50 -8.69 5.68 -13.49
N ALA A 51 -8.94 5.38 -14.76
CA ALA A 51 -8.33 4.23 -15.45
C ALA A 51 -6.80 4.40 -15.56
N GLY A 52 -6.32 5.58 -15.93
CA GLY A 52 -4.88 5.90 -15.97
C GLY A 52 -4.22 5.79 -14.59
N SER A 53 -4.91 6.23 -13.54
CA SER A 53 -4.48 6.12 -12.14
C SER A 53 -4.41 4.66 -11.69
N THR A 54 -5.36 3.83 -12.14
CA THR A 54 -5.34 2.37 -11.94
C THR A 54 -4.12 1.74 -12.62
N LEU A 55 -3.84 2.10 -13.88
CA LEU A 55 -2.66 1.60 -14.59
C LEU A 55 -1.36 2.02 -13.91
N LEU A 56 -1.28 3.26 -13.40
CA LEU A 56 -0.15 3.75 -12.63
C LEU A 56 0.04 2.92 -11.36
N ALA A 57 -1.00 2.73 -10.57
CA ALA A 57 -0.95 1.94 -9.34
C ALA A 57 -0.48 0.51 -9.60
N TYR A 58 -1.11 -0.20 -10.55
CA TYR A 58 -0.73 -1.58 -10.89
C TYR A 58 0.67 -1.69 -11.52
N SER A 59 1.12 -0.70 -12.29
CA SER A 59 2.48 -0.67 -12.82
C SER A 59 3.51 -0.48 -11.71
N SER A 60 3.22 0.38 -10.73
CA SER A 60 4.08 0.57 -9.55
C SER A 60 4.13 -0.68 -8.67
N LEU A 61 3.00 -1.37 -8.50
CA LEU A 61 2.92 -2.66 -7.81
C LEU A 61 3.76 -3.74 -8.49
N ALA A 62 3.79 -3.80 -9.83
CA ALA A 62 4.73 -4.64 -10.57
C ALA A 62 6.19 -4.18 -10.41
N GLY A 63 6.39 -2.86 -10.28
CA GLY A 63 7.66 -2.26 -9.90
C GLY A 63 8.20 -2.78 -8.57
N TYR A 64 7.35 -2.98 -7.55
CA TYR A 64 7.79 -3.51 -6.25
C TYR A 64 8.44 -4.88 -6.39
N ASP A 65 7.79 -5.80 -7.09
CA ASP A 65 8.33 -7.15 -7.32
C ASP A 65 9.63 -7.10 -8.12
N ARG A 66 9.71 -6.23 -9.14
CA ARG A 66 10.95 -6.04 -9.90
C ARG A 66 12.09 -5.52 -9.02
N ILE A 67 11.83 -4.53 -8.18
CA ILE A 67 12.82 -3.96 -7.26
C ILE A 67 13.30 -5.03 -6.26
N ALA A 68 12.38 -5.82 -5.72
CA ALA A 68 12.71 -6.93 -4.82
C ALA A 68 13.57 -8.00 -5.52
N LEU A 69 13.23 -8.36 -6.77
CA LEU A 69 14.03 -9.30 -7.57
C LEU A 69 15.40 -8.74 -7.93
N LEU A 70 15.52 -7.43 -8.17
CA LEU A 70 16.82 -6.76 -8.33
C LEU A 70 17.69 -6.87 -7.08
N HIS A 71 17.09 -6.69 -5.89
CA HIS A 71 17.78 -6.90 -4.60
C HIS A 71 18.24 -8.35 -4.43
N LEU A 72 17.38 -9.31 -4.77
CA LEU A 72 17.66 -10.75 -4.75
C LEU A 72 18.58 -11.22 -5.89
N LYS A 73 18.96 -10.33 -6.82
CA LYS A 73 19.78 -10.62 -8.00
C LYS A 73 19.17 -11.71 -8.91
N ARG A 74 17.84 -11.81 -8.94
CA ARG A 74 17.10 -12.74 -9.79
C ARG A 74 16.73 -12.07 -11.10
N LYS A 75 16.94 -12.78 -12.22
CA LYS A 75 16.54 -12.34 -13.56
C LYS A 75 15.28 -13.09 -13.97
N ILE A 76 14.15 -12.38 -13.96
CA ILE A 76 12.85 -12.89 -14.39
C ILE A 76 12.28 -11.90 -15.41
N SER A 77 11.55 -12.38 -16.41
CA SER A 77 11.01 -11.53 -17.47
C SER A 77 10.00 -10.51 -16.91
N TRP A 78 10.01 -9.30 -17.46
CA TRP A 78 9.11 -8.23 -17.02
C TRP A 78 7.63 -8.63 -17.15
N LEU A 79 7.27 -9.32 -18.24
CA LEU A 79 5.90 -9.79 -18.47
C LEU A 79 5.44 -10.75 -17.36
N PHE A 80 6.31 -11.68 -16.94
CA PHE A 80 5.99 -12.58 -15.83
C PHE A 80 5.78 -11.81 -14.53
N ILE A 81 6.68 -10.86 -14.22
CA ILE A 81 6.59 -10.03 -13.01
C ILE A 81 5.27 -9.23 -13.00
N ALA A 82 4.93 -8.60 -14.13
CA ALA A 82 3.73 -7.78 -14.26
C ALA A 82 2.46 -8.61 -14.08
N LEU A 83 2.35 -9.77 -14.75
CA LEU A 83 1.18 -10.66 -14.62
C LEU A 83 1.07 -11.27 -13.22
N CYS A 84 2.21 -11.67 -12.63
CA CYS A 84 2.25 -12.20 -11.28
C CYS A 84 1.80 -11.14 -10.26
N SER A 85 2.33 -9.92 -10.36
CA SER A 85 1.98 -8.81 -9.48
C SER A 85 0.52 -8.41 -9.63
N PHE A 86 0.03 -8.28 -10.87
CA PHE A 86 -1.37 -7.99 -11.16
C PHE A 86 -2.28 -9.03 -10.51
N THR A 87 -2.04 -10.31 -10.77
CA THR A 87 -2.85 -11.41 -10.21
C THR A 87 -2.80 -11.42 -8.68
N THR A 88 -1.60 -11.17 -8.13
CA THR A 88 -1.39 -11.14 -6.69
C THR A 88 -2.22 -10.04 -6.03
N TYR A 89 -2.13 -8.80 -6.51
CA TYR A 89 -2.82 -7.68 -5.89
C TYR A 89 -4.32 -7.65 -6.23
N ALA A 90 -4.73 -8.07 -7.42
CA ALA A 90 -6.14 -8.23 -7.77
C ALA A 90 -6.84 -9.19 -6.79
N LEU A 91 -6.22 -10.32 -6.46
CA LEU A 91 -6.78 -11.26 -5.48
C LEU A 91 -6.67 -10.71 -4.04
N SER A 92 -5.52 -10.14 -3.68
CA SER A 92 -5.26 -9.69 -2.31
C SER A 92 -6.13 -8.50 -1.88
N HIS A 93 -6.46 -7.60 -2.81
CA HIS A 93 -7.32 -6.45 -2.50
C HIS A 93 -8.82 -6.81 -2.44
N ASN A 94 -9.23 -7.99 -2.94
CA ASN A 94 -10.65 -8.37 -3.01
C ASN A 94 -11.05 -9.51 -2.06
N ILE A 95 -10.15 -10.47 -1.78
CA ILE A 95 -10.49 -11.70 -1.02
C ILE A 95 -10.33 -11.51 0.49
N GLY A 96 -9.61 -10.46 0.93
CA GLY A 96 -9.21 -10.29 2.33
C GLY A 96 -8.04 -11.20 2.70
N ALA A 97 -7.57 -11.11 3.95
CA ALA A 97 -6.32 -11.74 4.40
C ALA A 97 -5.16 -11.47 3.42
N SER A 98 -5.07 -10.22 2.93
CA SER A 98 -4.27 -9.82 1.76
C SER A 98 -2.82 -10.28 1.80
N VAL A 99 -2.22 -10.32 3.00
CA VAL A 99 -0.87 -10.86 3.22
C VAL A 99 -0.78 -12.34 2.86
N VAL A 100 -1.75 -13.15 3.27
CA VAL A 100 -1.80 -14.59 3.04
C VAL A 100 -2.18 -14.90 1.59
N SER A 101 -3.27 -14.32 1.10
CA SER A 101 -3.75 -14.56 -0.28
C SER A 101 -2.66 -14.18 -1.29
N GLY A 102 -2.01 -13.03 -1.08
CA GLY A 102 -0.96 -12.57 -1.98
C GLY A 102 0.33 -13.36 -1.87
N ALA A 103 0.70 -13.79 -0.66
CA ALA A 103 1.85 -14.66 -0.44
C ALA A 103 1.70 -15.99 -1.17
N VAL A 104 0.51 -16.60 -1.16
CA VAL A 104 0.25 -17.88 -1.86
C VAL A 104 0.43 -17.73 -3.38
N VAL A 105 -0.09 -16.65 -3.97
CA VAL A 105 0.04 -16.40 -5.42
C VAL A 105 1.51 -16.23 -5.79
N ARG A 106 2.25 -15.38 -5.08
CA ARG A 106 3.69 -15.18 -5.28
C ARG A 106 4.49 -16.45 -5.05
N TYR A 107 4.14 -17.24 -4.03
CA TYR A 107 4.78 -18.52 -3.76
C TYR A 107 4.65 -19.45 -4.94
N ARG A 108 3.42 -19.70 -5.41
CA ARG A 108 3.19 -20.59 -6.56
C ARG A 108 3.85 -20.08 -7.85
N ALA A 109 3.74 -18.78 -8.12
CA ALA A 109 4.29 -18.17 -9.32
C ALA A 109 5.83 -18.20 -9.30
N TYR A 110 6.49 -17.66 -8.26
CA TYR A 110 7.95 -17.60 -8.23
C TYR A 110 8.61 -18.96 -8.00
N SER A 111 7.94 -19.92 -7.35
CA SER A 111 8.43 -21.31 -7.33
C SER A 111 8.44 -21.95 -8.72
N SER A 112 7.50 -21.61 -9.61
CA SER A 112 7.56 -22.10 -11.01
C SER A 112 8.74 -21.50 -11.81
N GLN A 113 9.32 -20.41 -11.33
CA GLN A 113 10.56 -19.82 -11.84
C GLN A 113 11.81 -20.35 -11.12
N GLY A 114 11.69 -21.41 -10.30
CA GLY A 114 12.80 -22.04 -9.59
C GLY A 114 13.29 -21.27 -8.37
N MET A 115 12.52 -20.31 -7.86
CA MET A 115 12.89 -19.53 -6.69
C MET A 115 12.60 -20.30 -5.39
N PRO A 116 13.57 -20.42 -4.46
CA PRO A 116 13.36 -21.11 -3.20
C PRO A 116 12.41 -20.32 -2.30
N GLY A 117 11.63 -21.03 -1.47
CA GLY A 117 10.64 -20.40 -0.59
C GLY A 117 11.20 -19.32 0.34
N SER A 118 12.46 -19.45 0.77
CA SER A 118 13.16 -18.43 1.56
C SER A 118 13.34 -17.11 0.82
N GLU A 119 13.74 -17.14 -0.45
CA GLU A 119 13.86 -15.94 -1.28
C GLU A 119 12.49 -15.34 -1.60
N ILE A 120 11.45 -16.17 -1.78
CA ILE A 120 10.08 -15.70 -1.98
C ILE A 120 9.58 -14.97 -0.73
N ALA A 121 9.86 -15.51 0.47
CA ALA A 121 9.53 -14.84 1.72
C ALA A 121 10.23 -13.47 1.83
N VAL A 122 11.51 -13.38 1.44
CA VAL A 122 12.23 -12.10 1.38
C VAL A 122 11.60 -11.17 0.35
N LEU A 123 11.22 -11.65 -0.84
CA LEU A 123 10.51 -10.85 -1.85
C LEU A 123 9.22 -10.26 -1.29
N ILE A 124 8.39 -11.07 -0.64
CA ILE A 124 7.12 -10.63 -0.05
C ILE A 124 7.37 -9.57 1.03
N ALA A 125 8.30 -9.85 1.95
CA ALA A 125 8.66 -8.90 3.01
C ALA A 125 9.23 -7.59 2.45
N PHE A 126 10.01 -7.66 1.36
CA PHE A 126 10.59 -6.51 0.69
C PHE A 126 9.50 -5.65 0.01
N CYS A 127 8.52 -6.27 -0.64
CA CYS A 127 7.37 -5.56 -1.20
C CYS A 127 6.53 -4.89 -0.10
N SER A 128 6.28 -5.58 1.02
CA SER A 128 5.60 -4.98 2.18
C SER A 128 6.36 -3.81 2.77
N PHE A 129 7.69 -3.93 2.91
CA PHE A 129 8.53 -2.82 3.36
C PHE A 129 8.48 -1.63 2.40
N THR A 130 8.51 -1.89 1.09
CA THR A 130 8.40 -0.86 0.05
C THR A 130 7.07 -0.12 0.14
N PHE A 131 5.95 -0.83 0.32
CA PHE A 131 4.65 -0.23 0.55
C PHE A 131 4.64 0.65 1.80
N ILE A 132 5.14 0.15 2.94
CA ILE A 132 5.22 0.93 4.19
C ILE A 132 6.06 2.19 3.99
N LEU A 133 7.17 2.09 3.27
CA LEU A 133 8.01 3.23 2.93
C LEU A 133 7.24 4.27 2.11
N GLY A 134 6.45 3.83 1.12
CA GLY A 134 5.55 4.68 0.35
C GLY A 134 4.54 5.40 1.24
N VAL A 135 3.87 4.67 2.15
CA VAL A 135 2.90 5.25 3.10
C VAL A 135 3.58 6.32 3.95
N ILE A 136 4.75 6.02 4.51
CA ILE A 136 5.49 6.97 5.35
C ILE A 136 5.83 8.24 4.57
N ILE A 137 6.36 8.10 3.35
CA ILE A 137 6.72 9.24 2.50
C ILE A 137 5.48 10.06 2.16
N THR A 138 4.46 9.45 1.56
CA THR A 138 3.27 10.16 1.09
C THR A 138 2.52 10.82 2.25
N SER A 139 2.31 10.13 3.36
CA SER A 139 1.66 10.71 4.54
C SER A 139 2.47 11.85 5.15
N SER A 140 3.80 11.74 5.21
CA SER A 140 4.63 12.84 5.72
C SER A 140 4.55 14.09 4.83
N VAL A 141 4.53 13.92 3.50
CA VAL A 141 4.36 15.04 2.57
C VAL A 141 2.99 15.69 2.76
N VAL A 142 1.91 14.89 2.83
CA VAL A 142 0.56 15.39 3.08
C VAL A 142 0.48 16.16 4.40
N LEU A 143 1.05 15.64 5.50
CA LEU A 143 1.04 16.32 6.79
C LEU A 143 1.85 17.63 6.83
N LEU A 144 2.86 17.77 5.96
CA LEU A 144 3.62 19.02 5.81
C LEU A 144 2.89 20.04 4.94
N LEU A 145 2.20 19.59 3.90
CA LEU A 145 1.44 20.46 3.00
C LEU A 145 0.11 20.91 3.62
N GLU A 146 -0.56 20.00 4.32
CA GLU A 146 -1.87 20.20 4.95
C GLU A 146 -1.79 19.89 6.45
N PRO A 147 -1.08 20.71 7.25
CA PRO A 147 -0.83 20.40 8.66
C PRO A 147 -2.10 20.43 9.51
N HIS A 148 -3.19 21.00 9.01
CA HIS A 148 -4.50 21.01 9.65
C HIS A 148 -5.32 19.73 9.40
N ILE A 149 -4.86 18.81 8.55
CA ILE A 149 -5.66 17.64 8.12
C ILE A 149 -6.07 16.73 9.28
N LEU A 150 -5.22 16.59 10.31
CA LEU A 150 -5.52 15.76 11.48
C LEU A 150 -6.62 16.36 12.37
N MET A 151 -6.84 17.67 12.30
CA MET A 151 -7.88 18.36 13.07
C MET A 151 -9.28 17.92 12.65
N ARG A 152 -9.44 17.38 11.43
CA ARG A 152 -10.70 16.77 10.96
C ARG A 152 -11.11 15.54 11.76
N PHE A 153 -10.16 14.87 12.42
CA PHE A 153 -10.41 13.69 13.24
C PHE A 153 -10.52 14.03 14.72
N ASN A 154 -9.78 15.04 15.18
CA ASN A 154 -9.84 15.53 16.55
C ASN A 154 -9.46 17.02 16.58
N GLU A 155 -10.40 17.88 16.97
CA GLU A 155 -10.23 19.33 17.05
C GLU A 155 -9.15 19.77 18.06
N GLU A 156 -8.80 18.92 19.02
CA GLU A 156 -7.73 19.19 20.00
C GLU A 156 -6.32 19.07 19.40
N LEU A 157 -6.17 18.45 18.23
CA LEU A 157 -4.87 18.34 17.56
C LEU A 157 -4.45 19.69 16.98
N THR A 158 -3.15 19.98 17.03
CA THR A 158 -2.59 21.22 16.48
C THR A 158 -1.76 20.96 15.23
N PRO A 159 -1.59 21.95 14.34
CA PRO A 159 -0.72 21.85 13.17
C PRO A 159 0.71 21.42 13.53
N THR A 160 1.20 21.84 14.70
CA THR A 160 2.51 21.47 15.21
C THR A 160 2.64 19.96 15.40
N VAL A 161 1.59 19.28 15.90
CA VAL A 161 1.60 17.82 16.06
C VAL A 161 1.75 17.13 14.70
N SER A 162 0.99 17.55 13.69
CA SER A 162 1.09 17.02 12.32
C SER A 162 2.50 17.17 11.75
N ILE A 163 3.10 18.35 11.90
CA ILE A 163 4.46 18.64 11.43
C ILE A 163 5.50 17.77 12.16
N VAL A 164 5.40 17.64 13.48
CA VAL A 164 6.31 16.80 14.27
C VAL A 164 6.23 15.33 13.83
N ILE A 165 5.02 14.79 13.65
CA ILE A 165 4.82 13.43 13.14
C ILE A 165 5.46 13.27 11.77
N ALA A 166 5.22 14.22 10.85
CA ALA A 166 5.79 14.19 9.51
C ALA A 166 7.33 14.22 9.52
N LEU A 167 7.93 15.05 10.37
CA LEU A 167 9.39 15.13 10.51
C LEU A 167 9.98 13.85 11.10
N LEU A 168 9.31 13.20 12.06
CA LEU A 168 9.74 11.91 12.60
C LEU A 168 9.67 10.81 11.53
N MET A 169 8.60 10.81 10.72
CA MET A 169 8.42 9.91 9.59
C MET A 169 9.51 10.10 8.53
N LEU A 170 9.82 11.34 8.16
CA LEU A 170 10.93 11.64 7.23
C LEU A 170 12.29 11.29 7.83
N ALA A 171 12.52 11.52 9.13
CA ALA A 171 13.74 11.12 9.80
C ALA A 171 13.97 9.60 9.71
N PHE A 172 12.91 8.79 9.87
CA PHE A 172 13.00 7.34 9.65
C PHE A 172 13.42 6.99 8.22
N VAL A 173 12.82 7.64 7.21
CA VAL A 173 13.20 7.46 5.80
C VAL A 173 14.67 7.83 5.59
N LEU A 174 15.11 8.97 6.13
CA LEU A 174 16.50 9.43 6.02
C LEU A 174 17.49 8.47 6.67
N VAL A 175 17.18 7.92 7.84
CA VAL A 175 18.00 6.89 8.50
C VAL A 175 18.12 5.64 7.63
N TYR A 176 17.02 5.19 7.01
CA TYR A 176 17.04 4.06 6.09
C TYR A 176 17.90 4.32 4.85
N VAL A 177 17.75 5.50 4.23
CA VAL A 177 18.53 5.92 3.06
C VAL A 177 20.01 6.04 3.41
N PHE A 178 20.34 6.69 4.53
CA PHE A 178 21.71 6.88 4.98
C PHE A 178 22.37 5.56 5.37
N GLY A 179 21.63 4.66 6.04
CA GLY A 179 22.11 3.31 6.34
C GLY A 179 22.44 2.49 5.09
N SER A 180 21.61 2.64 4.04
CA SER A 180 21.86 2.05 2.73
C SER A 180 23.05 2.67 2.00
N TRP A 181 23.20 3.99 2.10
CA TRP A 181 24.32 4.72 1.49
C TRP A 181 25.67 4.36 2.11
N LEU A 182 25.73 4.25 3.44
CA LEU A 182 26.91 3.82 4.17
C LEU A 182 27.21 2.32 4.04
N GLY A 183 26.30 1.53 3.47
CA GLY A 183 26.46 0.07 3.37
C GLY A 183 26.52 -0.59 4.74
N LEU A 184 25.70 -0.12 5.69
CA LEU A 184 25.68 -0.68 7.05
C LEU A 184 25.35 -2.18 7.02
N ARG A 185 25.87 -2.89 8.02
CA ARG A 185 25.51 -4.29 8.24
C ARG A 185 24.01 -4.40 8.53
N PRO A 186 23.33 -5.50 8.14
CA PRO A 186 21.91 -5.69 8.41
C PRO A 186 21.59 -5.49 9.90
N LEU A 187 20.60 -4.64 10.18
CA LEU A 187 20.14 -4.38 11.54
C LEU A 187 19.21 -5.52 11.98
N LYS A 188 19.57 -6.19 13.08
CA LYS A 188 18.77 -7.29 13.64
C LYS A 188 18.15 -6.84 14.96
N ILE A 189 16.82 -6.80 15.02
CA ILE A 189 16.04 -6.49 16.22
C ILE A 189 15.11 -7.69 16.48
N GLY A 190 15.50 -8.58 17.38
CA GLY A 190 14.76 -9.83 17.63
C GLY A 190 14.67 -10.71 16.36
N SER A 191 13.45 -11.03 15.92
CA SER A 191 13.18 -11.74 14.66
C SER A 191 13.16 -10.82 13.44
N PHE A 192 13.08 -9.51 13.63
CA PHE A 192 13.13 -8.53 12.54
C PHE A 192 14.57 -8.34 12.07
N ARG A 193 14.75 -8.39 10.75
CA ARG A 193 16.04 -8.17 10.09
C ARG A 193 15.85 -7.18 8.96
N LEU A 194 16.39 -5.98 9.14
CA LEU A 194 16.42 -4.95 8.10
C LEU A 194 17.72 -5.11 7.31
N GLU A 195 17.59 -5.52 6.05
CA GLU A 195 18.71 -5.47 5.12
C GLU A 195 18.76 -4.11 4.45
N TYR A 196 19.96 -3.54 4.34
CA TYR A 196 20.21 -2.29 3.64
C TYR A 196 20.55 -2.59 2.18
N PRO A 197 19.64 -2.31 1.22
CA PRO A 197 19.89 -2.61 -0.18
C PRO A 197 20.83 -1.59 -0.82
N ARG A 198 21.24 -1.85 -2.07
CA ARG A 198 22.05 -0.90 -2.84
C ARG A 198 21.25 0.37 -3.10
N MET A 199 21.94 1.52 -3.19
CA MET A 199 21.29 2.81 -3.44
C MET A 199 20.41 2.86 -4.69
N SER A 200 20.77 2.11 -5.75
CA SER A 200 19.93 2.00 -6.95
C SER A 200 18.56 1.37 -6.69
N VAL A 201 18.45 0.50 -5.69
CA VAL A 201 17.21 -0.14 -5.24
C VAL A 201 16.43 0.85 -4.37
N VAL A 202 17.10 1.50 -3.41
CA VAL A 202 16.49 2.51 -2.53
C VAL A 202 15.84 3.63 -3.33
N VAL A 203 16.56 4.22 -4.29
CA VAL A 203 16.04 5.31 -5.13
C VAL A 203 14.80 4.86 -5.89
N GLN A 204 14.77 3.62 -6.38
CA GLN A 204 13.57 3.08 -7.03
C GLN A 204 12.42 2.91 -6.04
N GLN A 205 12.66 2.47 -4.80
CA GLN A 205 11.60 2.39 -3.77
C GLN A 205 11.05 3.77 -3.43
N LEU A 206 11.91 4.78 -3.26
CA LEU A 206 11.50 6.15 -2.94
C LEU A 206 10.64 6.80 -4.04
N ILE A 207 10.75 6.34 -5.29
CA ILE A 207 9.97 6.84 -6.42
C ILE A 207 8.71 6.00 -6.64
N VAL A 208 8.88 4.68 -6.77
CA VAL A 208 7.79 3.77 -7.16
C VAL A 208 6.76 3.65 -6.03
N ALA A 209 7.18 3.72 -4.77
CA ALA A 209 6.25 3.54 -3.65
C ALA A 209 5.24 4.70 -3.48
N PRO A 210 5.66 5.98 -3.52
CA PRO A 210 4.70 7.07 -3.56
C PRO A 210 3.81 7.06 -4.81
N LEU A 211 4.35 6.70 -5.98
CA LEU A 211 3.58 6.65 -7.22
C LEU A 211 2.43 5.64 -7.17
N GLU A 212 2.62 4.51 -6.48
CA GLU A 212 1.55 3.53 -6.24
C GLU A 212 0.40 4.16 -5.45
N LEU A 213 0.70 4.82 -4.33
CA LEU A 213 -0.31 5.47 -3.49
C LEU A 213 -0.97 6.67 -4.17
N ILE A 214 -0.21 7.47 -4.93
CA ILE A 214 -0.75 8.56 -5.74
C ILE A 214 -1.70 8.02 -6.80
N GLY A 215 -1.33 6.93 -7.47
CA GLY A 215 -2.21 6.24 -8.41
C GLY A 215 -3.48 5.74 -7.71
N ALA A 216 -3.36 5.05 -6.57
CA ALA A 216 -4.51 4.56 -5.83
C ALA A 216 -5.44 5.68 -5.35
N ALA A 217 -4.90 6.76 -4.80
CA ALA A 217 -5.67 7.94 -4.39
C ALA A 217 -6.31 8.63 -5.60
N GLY A 218 -5.61 8.70 -6.73
CA GLY A 218 -6.11 9.27 -7.99
C GLY A 218 -7.35 8.58 -8.51
N ILE A 219 -7.48 7.25 -8.34
CA ILE A 219 -8.69 6.51 -8.72
C ILE A 219 -9.93 7.10 -8.03
N ILE A 220 -9.83 7.34 -6.73
CA ILE A 220 -10.93 7.87 -5.93
C ILE A 220 -11.13 9.36 -6.21
N TYR A 221 -10.03 10.14 -6.24
CA TYR A 221 -10.07 11.58 -6.48
C TYR A 221 -10.75 11.95 -7.81
N PHE A 222 -10.44 11.23 -8.89
CA PHE A 222 -11.08 11.51 -10.18
C PHE A 222 -12.52 10.96 -10.25
N ALA A 223 -12.85 9.92 -9.49
CA ALA A 223 -14.22 9.40 -9.42
C ALA A 223 -15.15 10.24 -8.52
N LEU A 224 -14.62 11.05 -7.61
CA LEU A 224 -15.40 11.95 -6.77
C LEU A 224 -15.80 13.23 -7.53
N PRO A 225 -17.03 13.75 -7.32
CA PRO A 225 -17.43 15.06 -7.82
C PRO A 225 -16.60 16.17 -7.14
N GLU A 226 -16.48 17.34 -7.78
CA GLU A 226 -15.66 18.45 -7.26
C GLU A 226 -16.04 18.88 -5.82
N ALA A 227 -17.30 18.71 -5.42
CA ALA A 227 -17.75 18.99 -4.05
C ALA A 227 -17.22 17.99 -3.00
N GLY A 228 -16.71 16.84 -3.42
CA GLY A 228 -16.18 15.77 -2.55
C GLY A 228 -14.65 15.66 -2.51
N ASN A 229 -13.93 16.53 -3.24
CA ASN A 229 -12.48 16.64 -3.26
C ASN A 229 -12.00 17.84 -2.42
#